data_AF-A0AAV6WQ75-F1
#
_entry.id   AF-A0AAV6WQ75-F1
#
_cell.length_a   1.000
_cell.length_b   1.000
_cell.length_c   1.000
_cell.angle_alpha   90.00
_cell.angle_beta   90.00
_cell.angle_gamma   90.00
#
_symmetry.space_group_name_H-M   'P 1'
#
loop_
_entity.id
_entity.type
_entity.pdbx_description
1 polymer ?
#
loop_
_entity_poly.entity_id
_entity_poly.type
_entity_poly.pdbx_seq_one_letter_code
_entity_poly.pdbx_strand_id
1 'polypeptide(L)'
;MENNCTMSSAGDRPTVMVTNDDGIDAAGLRALVRALVSSDRFHVLVCAPDSEKSAVSHSITWRNPISAKPVEISGAIAFAVSGTPADCTSLGISKALFSSIPDLVISGINMGSNCGYHIVYSGTVAGAREAFFNDVPSVSISYDWVGGTSNINDYALAAEACLPIISAVLAEIKKKTYPQNCFLNIDVPTNVVNHKETQKKKVKNLCCMLVSLLFVVLIGRGGFLAALLVLEQGYRLTKQGKSIVKMGWRQVTSEAQGGKMLSTMTMETNSSSESESEALSAKDEHLIFKREVRGSQVEDGDTDYSSLQEGYITVSPLGALSPAETDSQAYFKQWLPGVTECFPSAL
;
A
#
# COMPACT_ATOMS: atom_id res chain seq x y z
N MET A 1 7.33 -36.79 15.82
CA MET A 1 8.18 -36.14 14.80
C MET A 1 8.26 -34.68 15.19
N GLU A 2 9.36 -34.33 15.87
CA GLU A 2 9.64 -32.98 16.36
C GLU A 2 10.10 -32.12 15.18
N ASN A 3 9.35 -31.07 14.86
CA ASN A 3 9.76 -30.08 13.87
C ASN A 3 10.64 -29.05 14.57
N ASN A 4 11.95 -29.23 14.45
CA ASN A 4 12.98 -28.28 14.83
C ASN A 4 12.83 -26.98 14.03
N CYS A 5 12.35 -25.93 14.70
CA CYS A 5 12.45 -24.56 14.22
C CYS A 5 13.88 -24.07 14.54
N THR A 6 14.84 -24.40 13.69
CA THR A 6 16.21 -23.87 13.79
C THR A 6 16.23 -22.42 13.33
N MET A 7 16.59 -21.52 14.25
CA MET A 7 16.96 -20.12 13.97
C MET A 7 17.95 -20.08 12.79
N SER A 8 17.57 -19.42 11.70
CA SER A 8 18.42 -19.34 10.50
C SER A 8 19.62 -18.41 10.75
N SER A 9 20.80 -18.84 10.30
CA SER A 9 22.01 -18.04 10.31
C SER A 9 21.85 -16.80 9.42
N ALA A 10 22.58 -15.72 9.73
CA ALA A 10 22.52 -14.42 9.05
C ALA A 10 22.67 -14.41 7.51
N GLY A 11 23.07 -15.52 6.89
CA GLY A 11 23.14 -15.69 5.43
C GLY A 11 21.86 -16.20 4.72
N ASP A 12 20.75 -16.45 5.44
CA ASP A 12 19.51 -17.03 4.88
C ASP A 12 18.29 -16.08 4.97
N ARG A 13 18.52 -14.79 5.28
CA ARG A 13 17.44 -13.78 5.32
C ARG A 13 17.15 -13.27 3.90
N PRO A 14 15.88 -13.29 3.44
CA PRO A 14 15.55 -12.72 2.14
C PRO A 14 15.78 -11.21 2.14
N THR A 15 16.14 -10.69 0.96
CA THR A 15 16.36 -9.27 0.71
C THR A 15 15.09 -8.61 0.24
N VAL A 16 14.65 -7.57 0.94
CA VAL A 16 13.48 -6.76 0.59
C VAL A 16 13.93 -5.35 0.25
N MET A 17 13.56 -4.86 -0.92
CA MET A 17 13.80 -3.47 -1.31
C MET A 17 12.53 -2.63 -1.14
N VAL A 18 12.65 -1.45 -0.54
CA VAL A 18 11.57 -0.51 -0.34
C VAL A 18 11.76 0.74 -1.22
N THR A 19 10.68 1.17 -1.86
CA THR A 19 10.56 2.45 -2.60
C THR A 19 9.22 3.11 -2.25
N ASN A 20 8.97 4.32 -2.76
CA ASN A 20 7.66 5.00 -2.73
C ASN A 20 7.62 6.15 -3.75
N ASP A 21 6.53 6.92 -3.74
CA ASP A 21 6.39 8.18 -4.47
C ASP A 21 6.32 9.44 -3.58
N ASP A 22 6.13 9.30 -2.27
CA ASP A 22 6.15 10.42 -1.31
C ASP A 22 7.58 10.92 -0.98
N GLY A 23 8.61 10.15 -1.32
CA GLY A 23 10.02 10.44 -1.08
C GLY A 23 10.61 9.74 0.17
N ILE A 24 11.94 9.76 0.28
CA ILE A 24 12.70 8.97 1.26
C ILE A 24 12.45 9.35 2.73
N ASP A 25 12.00 10.57 2.98
CA ASP A 25 11.69 11.07 4.33
C ASP A 25 10.21 10.92 4.70
N ALA A 26 9.39 10.39 3.79
CA ALA A 26 7.96 10.20 4.03
C ALA A 26 7.69 9.26 5.21
N ALA A 27 6.72 9.62 6.03
CA ALA A 27 6.38 8.86 7.24
C ALA A 27 5.96 7.41 6.94
N GLY A 28 5.23 7.18 5.84
CA GLY A 28 4.82 5.85 5.42
C GLY A 28 6.00 4.94 5.06
N LEU A 29 6.97 5.43 4.28
CA LEU A 29 8.20 4.69 3.97
C LEU A 29 9.02 4.44 5.23
N ARG A 30 9.22 5.46 6.07
CA ARG A 30 9.99 5.33 7.31
C ARG A 30 9.36 4.32 8.28
N ALA A 31 8.02 4.27 8.36
CA ALA A 31 7.30 3.30 9.17
C ALA A 31 7.45 1.87 8.62
N LEU A 32 7.32 1.69 7.30
CA LEU A 32 7.49 0.38 6.65
C LEU A 32 8.91 -0.16 6.86
N VAL A 33 9.93 0.65 6.58
CA VAL A 33 11.33 0.25 6.78
C VAL A 33 11.59 -0.11 8.24
N ARG A 34 11.07 0.68 9.19
CA ARG A 34 11.19 0.38 10.62
C ARG A 34 10.55 -0.97 10.97
N ALA A 35 9.34 -1.25 10.50
CA ALA A 35 8.66 -2.52 10.77
C ALA A 35 9.43 -3.72 10.21
N LEU A 36 9.95 -3.60 8.97
CA LEU A 36 10.76 -4.64 8.34
C LEU A 36 12.07 -4.88 9.10
N VAL A 37 12.79 -3.82 9.47
CA VAL A 37 14.04 -3.91 10.24
C VAL A 37 13.79 -4.52 11.62
N SER A 38 12.79 -4.01 12.36
CA SER A 38 12.46 -4.48 13.71
C SER A 38 12.00 -5.94 13.75
N SER A 39 11.50 -6.47 12.64
CA SER A 39 11.16 -7.90 12.55
C SER A 39 12.39 -8.81 12.62
N ASP A 40 13.59 -8.28 12.31
CA ASP A 40 14.86 -9.00 12.25
C ASP A 40 14.83 -10.23 11.31
N ARG A 41 13.97 -10.21 10.29
CA ARG A 41 13.77 -11.31 9.33
C ARG A 41 14.30 -11.04 7.94
N PHE A 42 14.58 -9.78 7.61
CA PHE A 42 14.86 -9.32 6.25
C PHE A 42 16.18 -8.56 6.19
N HIS A 43 16.88 -8.66 5.06
CA HIS A 43 17.86 -7.67 4.68
C HIS A 43 17.14 -6.53 3.97
N VAL A 44 17.16 -5.32 4.53
CA VAL A 44 16.36 -4.19 4.04
C VAL A 44 17.21 -3.24 3.22
N LEU A 45 16.81 -3.04 1.97
CA LEU A 45 17.35 -2.06 1.04
C LEU A 45 16.31 -0.96 0.81
N VAL A 46 16.74 0.28 0.59
CA VAL A 46 15.83 1.39 0.30
C VAL A 46 16.37 2.19 -0.88
N CYS A 47 15.56 2.34 -1.92
CA CYS A 47 15.86 3.20 -3.05
C CYS A 47 14.57 3.97 -3.36
N ALA A 48 14.55 5.27 -3.03
CA ALA A 48 13.34 6.07 -3.11
C ALA A 48 13.65 7.49 -3.61
N PRO A 49 12.64 8.21 -4.13
CA PRO A 49 12.82 9.59 -4.56
C PRO A 49 13.35 10.50 -3.44
N ASP A 50 14.18 11.48 -3.79
CA ASP A 50 14.70 12.47 -2.83
C ASP A 50 13.67 13.52 -2.38
N SER A 51 12.58 13.64 -3.13
CA SER A 51 11.44 14.50 -2.86
C SER A 51 10.15 13.79 -3.26
N GLU A 52 9.01 14.32 -2.82
CA GLU A 52 7.70 13.87 -3.31
C GLU A 52 7.60 13.95 -4.84
N LYS A 53 7.12 12.87 -5.46
CA LYS A 53 6.83 12.69 -6.89
C LYS A 53 5.41 12.16 -7.11
N SER A 54 4.46 12.52 -6.24
CA SER A 54 3.06 12.08 -6.34
C SER A 54 2.43 12.41 -7.70
N ALA A 55 1.54 11.53 -8.17
CA ALA A 55 0.78 11.66 -9.41
C ALA A 55 1.61 11.76 -10.72
N VAL A 56 2.86 11.26 -10.73
CA VAL A 56 3.66 11.12 -11.95
C VAL A 56 3.32 9.87 -12.77
N SER A 57 2.40 9.01 -12.30
CA SER A 57 2.11 7.70 -12.90
C SER A 57 3.40 6.88 -13.11
N HIS A 58 3.44 6.02 -14.14
CA HIS A 58 4.63 5.29 -14.54
C HIS A 58 5.49 6.12 -15.49
N SER A 59 6.20 7.10 -14.94
CA SER A 59 7.18 7.90 -15.68
C SER A 59 8.58 7.33 -15.53
N ILE A 60 9.35 7.25 -16.61
CA ILE A 60 10.76 6.79 -16.61
C ILE A 60 11.64 7.89 -17.21
N THR A 61 12.80 8.14 -16.60
CA THR A 61 13.78 9.11 -17.08
C THR A 61 14.73 8.46 -18.09
N TRP A 62 14.64 8.87 -19.36
CA TRP A 62 15.43 8.26 -20.45
C TRP A 62 16.66 9.06 -20.89
N ARG A 63 16.57 10.39 -20.89
CA ARG A 63 17.57 11.27 -21.53
C ARG A 63 18.49 11.98 -20.56
N ASN A 64 18.01 12.23 -19.34
CA ASN A 64 18.76 12.98 -18.35
C ASN A 64 19.36 12.02 -17.32
N PRO A 65 20.59 12.26 -16.86
CA PRO A 65 21.14 11.48 -15.77
C PRO A 65 20.33 11.73 -14.48
N ILE A 66 20.20 10.68 -13.67
CA ILE A 66 19.66 10.76 -12.30
C ILE A 66 20.81 10.67 -11.30
N SER A 67 20.66 11.37 -10.18
CA SER A 67 21.61 11.33 -9.07
C SER A 67 21.11 10.39 -7.97
N ALA A 68 22.03 9.71 -7.29
CA ALA A 68 21.73 8.90 -6.11
C ALA A 68 22.68 9.29 -4.98
N LYS A 69 22.13 9.58 -3.79
CA LYS A 69 22.89 9.93 -2.59
C LYS A 69 22.61 8.92 -1.47
N PRO A 70 23.61 8.42 -0.74
CA PRO A 70 23.36 7.57 0.42
C PRO A 70 22.65 8.37 1.51
N VAL A 71 21.71 7.73 2.21
CA VAL A 71 20.96 8.30 3.34
C VAL A 71 21.03 7.34 4.52
N GLU A 72 21.14 7.88 5.73
CA GLU A 72 21.15 7.08 6.92
C GLU A 72 19.71 6.66 7.31
N ILE A 73 19.47 5.34 7.31
CA ILE A 73 18.26 4.73 7.85
C ILE A 73 18.69 3.54 8.71
N SER A 74 18.38 3.58 10.00
CA SER A 74 18.82 2.56 10.96
C SER A 74 18.39 1.16 10.51
N GLY A 75 19.37 0.26 10.35
CA GLY A 75 19.17 -1.14 9.95
C GLY A 75 18.90 -1.38 8.46
N ALA A 76 19.03 -0.36 7.59
CA ALA A 76 18.85 -0.50 6.15
C ALA A 76 19.96 0.22 5.34
N ILE A 77 20.28 -0.32 4.15
CA ILE A 77 21.12 0.39 3.18
C ILE A 77 20.21 1.23 2.30
N ALA A 78 20.37 2.55 2.32
CA ALA A 78 19.40 3.47 1.70
C ALA A 78 20.04 4.51 0.77
N PHE A 79 19.38 4.76 -0.34
CA PHE A 79 19.72 5.81 -1.31
C PHE A 79 18.49 6.65 -1.66
N ALA A 80 18.67 7.97 -1.63
CA ALA A 80 17.73 8.93 -2.20
C ALA A 80 18.11 9.25 -3.64
N VAL A 81 17.15 9.20 -4.55
CA VAL A 81 17.38 9.33 -5.99
C VAL A 81 16.57 10.48 -6.55
N SER A 82 17.14 11.29 -7.45
CA SER A 82 16.44 12.45 -8.03
C SER A 82 15.40 12.09 -9.12
N GLY A 83 15.12 10.80 -9.29
CA GLY A 83 14.25 10.24 -10.33
C GLY A 83 12.81 10.00 -9.86
N THR A 84 12.05 9.28 -10.68
CA THR A 84 10.69 8.82 -10.35
C THR A 84 10.73 7.52 -9.53
N PRO A 85 9.59 7.06 -8.98
CA PRO A 85 9.52 5.76 -8.29
C PRO A 85 9.97 4.59 -9.17
N ALA A 86 9.65 4.62 -10.47
CA ALA A 86 10.10 3.62 -11.42
C ALA A 86 11.61 3.67 -11.63
N ASP A 87 12.19 4.87 -11.79
CA ASP A 87 13.65 5.03 -11.88
C ASP A 87 14.35 4.47 -10.63
N CYS A 88 13.80 4.73 -9.44
CA CYS A 88 14.33 4.23 -8.17
C CYS A 88 14.29 2.70 -8.12
N THR A 89 13.15 2.09 -8.48
CA THR A 89 13.02 0.64 -8.54
C THR A 89 14.02 0.01 -9.51
N SER A 90 14.05 0.51 -10.75
CA SER A 90 14.94 0.00 -11.81
C SER A 90 16.41 0.13 -11.41
N LEU A 91 16.82 1.28 -10.88
CA LEU A 91 18.17 1.51 -10.40
C LEU A 91 18.54 0.60 -9.23
N GLY A 92 17.61 0.37 -8.29
CA GLY A 92 17.80 -0.55 -7.17
C GLY A 92 17.97 -2.01 -7.61
N ILE A 93 17.20 -2.46 -8.61
CA ILE A 93 17.29 -3.83 -9.15
C ILE A 93 18.56 -4.02 -10.01
N SER A 94 19.07 -2.96 -10.65
CA SER A 94 20.19 -3.01 -11.60
C SER A 94 21.54 -3.47 -11.03
N LYS A 95 21.66 -3.65 -9.71
CA LYS A 95 22.92 -3.86 -8.96
C LYS A 95 23.92 -2.71 -9.01
N ALA A 96 23.52 -1.54 -9.54
CA ALA A 96 24.39 -0.36 -9.53
C ALA A 96 24.58 0.22 -8.13
N LEU A 97 23.56 0.15 -7.26
CA LEU A 97 23.59 0.66 -5.89
C LEU A 97 23.75 -0.44 -4.83
N PHE A 98 23.30 -1.66 -5.12
CA PHE A 98 23.26 -2.78 -4.18
C PHE A 98 23.97 -4.01 -4.76
N SER A 99 24.55 -4.85 -3.89
CA SER A 99 25.31 -6.03 -4.31
C SER A 99 24.44 -7.20 -4.80
N SER A 100 23.14 -7.17 -4.52
CA SER A 100 22.18 -8.24 -4.87
C SER A 100 20.90 -7.67 -5.47
N ILE A 101 20.20 -8.50 -6.26
CA ILE A 101 18.81 -8.24 -6.67
C ILE A 101 17.92 -8.61 -5.48
N PRO A 102 16.92 -7.78 -5.10
CA PRO A 102 16.00 -8.11 -4.02
C PRO A 102 15.09 -9.30 -4.38
N ASP A 103 14.72 -10.09 -3.38
CA ASP A 103 13.74 -11.18 -3.52
C ASP A 103 12.30 -10.63 -3.66
N LEU A 104 12.06 -9.44 -3.10
CA LEU A 104 10.77 -8.75 -3.14
C LEU A 104 10.98 -7.22 -3.16
N VAL A 105 10.24 -6.52 -4.01
CA VAL A 105 10.14 -5.06 -3.97
C VAL A 105 8.81 -4.63 -3.35
N ILE A 106 8.87 -3.73 -2.37
CA ILE A 106 7.69 -3.13 -1.75
C ILE A 106 7.68 -1.64 -2.04
N SER A 107 6.62 -1.16 -2.68
CA SER A 107 6.41 0.26 -2.95
C SER A 107 5.34 0.81 -2.00
N GLY A 108 5.70 1.75 -1.12
CA GLY A 108 4.80 2.32 -0.12
C GLY A 108 5.48 2.70 1.20
N ILE A 109 4.74 3.00 2.27
CA ILE A 109 3.26 3.06 2.33
C ILE A 109 2.78 4.43 1.82
N ASN A 110 1.94 4.43 0.79
CA ASN A 110 1.39 5.66 0.20
C ASN A 110 0.37 6.35 1.12
N MET A 111 0.36 7.68 1.08
CA MET A 111 -0.70 8.48 1.70
C MET A 111 -1.93 8.57 0.80
N GLY A 112 -2.96 7.80 1.15
CA GLY A 112 -4.21 7.70 0.40
C GLY A 112 -4.31 6.38 -0.36
N SER A 113 -5.54 5.91 -0.57
CA SER A 113 -5.81 4.65 -1.24
C SER A 113 -5.56 4.71 -2.76
N ASN A 114 -5.12 3.58 -3.31
CA ASN A 114 -4.95 3.34 -4.74
C ASN A 114 -5.95 2.27 -5.19
N CYS A 115 -7.24 2.57 -5.08
CA CYS A 115 -8.32 1.71 -5.55
C CYS A 115 -8.87 2.17 -6.92
N GLY A 116 -9.42 1.22 -7.67
CA GLY A 116 -10.07 1.47 -8.94
C GLY A 116 -9.14 2.04 -10.01
N TYR A 117 -9.56 3.08 -10.73
CA TYR A 117 -8.72 3.71 -11.76
C TYR A 117 -7.63 4.63 -11.21
N HIS A 118 -7.61 4.91 -9.90
CA HIS A 118 -6.50 5.65 -9.29
C HIS A 118 -5.16 4.92 -9.46
N ILE A 119 -5.19 3.59 -9.50
CA ILE A 119 -4.06 2.70 -9.78
C ILE A 119 -3.28 3.12 -11.04
N VAL A 120 -3.96 3.64 -12.07
CA VAL A 120 -3.32 4.04 -13.34
C VAL A 120 -2.38 5.23 -13.15
N TYR A 121 -2.74 6.18 -12.28
CA TYR A 121 -1.99 7.41 -12.06
C TYR A 121 -1.01 7.34 -10.88
N SER A 122 -1.02 6.23 -10.16
CA SER A 122 -0.25 6.03 -8.92
C SER A 122 1.24 5.82 -9.20
N GLY A 123 2.09 6.62 -8.53
CA GLY A 123 3.53 6.42 -8.50
C GLY A 123 3.91 5.22 -7.63
N THR A 124 3.19 4.99 -6.53
CA THR A 124 3.34 3.81 -5.68
C THR A 124 3.16 2.52 -6.48
N VAL A 125 2.06 2.40 -7.23
CA VAL A 125 1.80 1.24 -8.09
C VAL A 125 2.85 1.16 -9.21
N ALA A 126 3.27 2.30 -9.77
CA ALA A 126 4.33 2.32 -10.77
C ALA A 126 5.66 1.73 -10.25
N GLY A 127 6.04 2.02 -9.00
CA GLY A 127 7.23 1.45 -8.36
C GLY A 127 7.18 -0.08 -8.27
N ALA A 128 6.02 -0.66 -7.89
CA ALA A 128 5.84 -2.12 -7.86
C ALA A 128 5.76 -2.74 -9.27
N ARG A 129 5.07 -2.07 -10.20
CA ARG A 129 4.97 -2.50 -11.59
C ARG A 129 6.30 -2.50 -12.33
N GLU A 130 7.19 -1.56 -12.03
CA GLU A 130 8.54 -1.55 -12.61
C GLU A 130 9.36 -2.77 -12.13
N ALA A 131 9.24 -3.17 -10.86
CA ALA A 131 9.86 -4.40 -10.39
C ALA A 131 9.30 -5.63 -11.11
N PHE A 132 7.97 -5.65 -11.32
CA PHE A 132 7.29 -6.69 -12.10
C PHE A 132 7.81 -6.77 -13.55
N PHE A 133 8.06 -5.63 -14.21
CA PHE A 133 8.67 -5.62 -15.55
C PHE A 133 10.12 -6.14 -15.60
N ASN A 134 10.80 -6.16 -14.46
CA ASN A 134 12.16 -6.68 -14.32
C ASN A 134 12.16 -8.11 -13.73
N ASP A 135 11.04 -8.84 -13.81
CA ASP A 135 10.87 -10.20 -13.30
C ASP A 135 11.17 -10.34 -11.79
N VAL A 136 10.95 -9.28 -11.01
CA VAL A 136 11.09 -9.28 -9.55
C VAL A 136 9.70 -9.23 -8.91
N PRO A 137 9.34 -10.18 -8.02
CA PRO A 137 8.10 -10.13 -7.27
C PRO A 137 7.92 -8.79 -6.55
N SER A 138 6.69 -8.28 -6.53
CA SER A 138 6.45 -6.95 -5.98
C SER A 138 5.07 -6.74 -5.37
N VAL A 139 5.02 -5.77 -4.45
CA VAL A 139 3.82 -5.36 -3.73
C VAL A 139 3.76 -3.84 -3.67
N SER A 140 2.61 -3.23 -3.98
CA SER A 140 2.31 -1.85 -3.60
C SER A 140 1.45 -1.83 -2.34
N ILE A 141 1.73 -0.91 -1.42
CA ILE A 141 0.99 -0.73 -0.17
C ILE A 141 0.55 0.72 -0.04
N SER A 142 -0.75 0.91 0.18
CA SER A 142 -1.38 2.21 0.36
C SER A 142 -2.18 2.21 1.65
N TYR A 143 -2.23 3.35 2.35
CA TYR A 143 -3.07 3.55 3.52
C TYR A 143 -4.18 4.55 3.18
N ASP A 144 -5.44 4.21 3.43
CA ASP A 144 -6.61 5.09 3.22
C ASP A 144 -6.64 6.22 4.26
N TRP A 145 -5.63 7.09 4.17
CA TRP A 145 -5.37 8.18 5.08
C TRP A 145 -6.42 9.28 4.86
N VAL A 146 -7.08 9.70 5.93
CA VAL A 146 -8.12 10.74 5.90
C VAL A 146 -7.73 11.87 6.83
N GLY A 147 -7.61 13.08 6.27
CA GLY A 147 -7.29 14.29 7.03
C GLY A 147 -8.27 14.54 8.17
N GLY A 148 -7.73 14.86 9.35
CA GLY A 148 -8.52 15.07 10.57
C GLY A 148 -9.01 13.78 11.26
N THR A 149 -8.85 12.61 10.64
CA THR A 149 -9.19 11.31 11.22
C THR A 149 -7.95 10.46 11.48
N SER A 150 -7.07 10.35 10.49
CA SER A 150 -5.82 9.57 10.55
C SER A 150 -4.71 10.32 11.28
N ASN A 151 -3.83 9.57 11.92
CA ASN A 151 -2.62 10.06 12.59
C ASN A 151 -1.36 9.54 11.87
N ILE A 152 -0.27 10.30 11.97
CA ILE A 152 1.04 9.88 11.42
C ILE A 152 1.53 8.55 12.02
N ASN A 153 1.14 8.25 13.26
CA ASN A 153 1.48 6.99 13.93
C ASN A 153 0.73 5.78 13.35
N ASP A 154 -0.36 6.00 12.62
CA ASP A 154 -1.14 4.91 12.01
C ASP A 154 -0.34 4.19 10.92
N TYR A 155 0.66 4.84 10.32
CA TYR A 155 1.58 4.18 9.38
C TYR A 155 2.36 3.02 10.01
N ALA A 156 2.69 3.11 11.31
CA ALA A 156 3.34 2.01 12.00
C ALA A 156 2.42 0.80 12.09
N LEU A 157 1.15 1.03 12.44
CA LEU A 157 0.12 0.00 12.50
C LEU A 157 -0.16 -0.59 11.10
N ALA A 158 -0.22 0.25 10.07
CA ALA A 158 -0.43 -0.20 8.70
C ALA A 158 0.74 -1.09 8.23
N ALA A 159 1.98 -0.71 8.55
CA ALA A 159 3.15 -1.52 8.25
C ALA A 159 3.12 -2.88 8.97
N GLU A 160 2.80 -2.87 10.27
CA GLU A 160 2.66 -4.10 11.08
C GLU A 160 1.56 -5.02 10.53
N ALA A 161 0.42 -4.46 10.12
CA ALA A 161 -0.68 -5.21 9.51
C ALA A 161 -0.30 -5.83 8.16
N CYS A 162 0.73 -5.35 7.48
CA CYS A 162 1.23 -5.91 6.23
C CYS A 162 2.34 -6.96 6.42
N LEU A 163 2.99 -7.06 7.59
CA LEU A 163 4.07 -8.02 7.82
C LEU A 163 3.70 -9.49 7.59
N PRO A 164 2.49 -9.97 7.99
CA PRO A 164 2.09 -11.36 7.73
C PRO A 164 2.06 -11.70 6.24
N ILE A 165 1.40 -10.85 5.43
CA ILE A 165 1.30 -11.07 3.99
C ILE A 165 2.65 -10.92 3.28
N ILE A 166 3.48 -9.95 3.66
CA ILE A 166 4.85 -9.80 3.14
C ILE A 166 5.67 -11.08 3.39
N SER A 167 5.59 -11.61 4.61
CA SER A 167 6.33 -12.82 4.98
C SER A 167 5.80 -14.06 4.25
N ALA A 168 4.49 -14.17 4.08
CA ALA A 168 3.88 -15.26 3.34
C ALA A 168 4.27 -15.22 1.85
N VAL A 169 4.29 -14.04 1.23
CA VAL A 169 4.76 -13.85 -0.16
C VAL A 169 6.19 -14.36 -0.29
N LEU A 170 7.10 -13.92 0.58
CA LEU A 170 8.50 -14.38 0.57
C LEU A 170 8.65 -15.88 0.79
N ALA A 171 7.82 -16.49 1.63
CA ALA A 171 7.83 -17.94 1.83
C ALA A 171 7.47 -18.70 0.54
N GLU A 172 6.50 -18.21 -0.23
CA GLU A 172 6.11 -18.81 -1.52
C GLU A 172 7.13 -18.53 -2.63
N ILE A 173 7.80 -17.36 -2.60
CA ILE A 173 8.93 -17.06 -3.49
C ILE A 173 10.06 -18.06 -3.24
N LYS A 174 10.44 -18.31 -1.97
CA LYS A 174 11.47 -19.30 -1.60
C LYS A 174 11.11 -20.72 -2.06
N LYS A 175 9.82 -21.08 -2.03
CA LYS A 175 9.29 -22.36 -2.52
C LYS A 175 9.14 -22.42 -4.04
N LYS A 176 9.32 -21.31 -4.76
CA LYS A 176 9.09 -21.16 -6.21
C LYS A 176 7.64 -21.46 -6.62
N THR A 177 6.70 -21.15 -5.73
CA THR A 177 5.25 -21.34 -5.94
C THR A 177 4.51 -20.02 -6.13
N TYR A 178 5.18 -18.88 -5.94
CA TYR A 178 4.59 -17.56 -6.12
C TYR A 178 4.36 -17.24 -7.61
N PRO A 179 3.14 -16.82 -8.02
CA PRO A 179 2.84 -16.44 -9.40
C PRO A 179 3.71 -15.27 -9.88
N GLN A 180 4.32 -15.40 -11.06
CA GLN A 180 5.21 -14.38 -11.62
C GLN A 180 4.53 -13.45 -12.65
N ASN A 181 3.28 -13.74 -13.02
CA ASN A 181 2.51 -12.99 -14.02
C ASN A 181 1.64 -11.87 -13.43
N CYS A 182 1.87 -11.51 -12.15
CA CYS A 182 1.19 -10.42 -11.48
C CYS A 182 2.02 -9.87 -10.32
N PHE A 183 1.64 -8.68 -9.84
CA PHE A 183 2.06 -8.11 -8.56
C PHE A 183 0.83 -7.83 -7.69
N LEU A 184 1.02 -7.62 -6.39
CA LEU A 184 -0.09 -7.34 -5.46
C LEU A 184 -0.22 -5.84 -5.18
N ASN A 185 -1.44 -5.32 -5.27
CA ASN A 185 -1.79 -4.02 -4.68
C ASN A 185 -2.57 -4.24 -3.38
N ILE A 186 -2.10 -3.62 -2.30
CA ILE A 186 -2.67 -3.73 -0.97
C ILE A 186 -3.11 -2.35 -0.50
N ASP A 187 -4.38 -2.22 -0.12
CA ASP A 187 -4.90 -1.01 0.54
C ASP A 187 -5.32 -1.33 1.97
N VAL A 188 -4.80 -0.54 2.92
CA VAL A 188 -5.09 -0.64 4.35
C VAL A 188 -6.18 0.40 4.69
N PRO A 189 -7.28 0.02 5.38
CA PRO A 189 -8.39 0.93 5.67
C PRO A 189 -8.00 1.98 6.72
N THR A 190 -8.71 3.11 6.73
CA THR A 190 -8.44 4.25 7.64
C THR A 190 -8.31 3.82 9.11
N ASN A 191 -9.18 2.91 9.57
CA ASN A 191 -9.12 2.38 10.93
C ASN A 191 -8.31 1.08 10.99
N VAL A 192 -6.98 1.21 11.07
CA VAL A 192 -6.07 0.05 11.11
C VAL A 192 -6.29 -0.81 12.36
N VAL A 193 -6.54 -0.19 13.52
CA VAL A 193 -6.73 -0.90 14.80
C VAL A 193 -8.02 -1.74 14.79
N ASN A 194 -9.09 -1.25 14.18
CA ASN A 194 -10.39 -1.94 14.13
C ASN A 194 -10.71 -2.55 12.76
N HIS A 195 -9.73 -2.76 11.89
CA HIS A 195 -9.93 -3.56 10.69
C HIS A 195 -10.54 -4.91 11.11
N LYS A 196 -11.40 -5.52 10.26
CA LYS A 196 -12.36 -6.55 10.70
C LYS A 196 -11.76 -7.77 11.44
N GLU A 197 -10.43 -7.95 11.42
CA GLU A 197 -9.71 -8.90 12.27
C GLU A 197 -9.84 -8.61 13.78
N THR A 198 -9.67 -7.35 14.22
CA THR A 198 -9.68 -6.98 15.64
C THR A 198 -11.08 -7.01 16.23
N GLN A 199 -12.10 -6.66 15.43
CA GLN A 199 -13.51 -6.75 15.82
C GLN A 199 -13.95 -8.23 15.98
N LYS A 200 -13.47 -9.12 15.12
CA LYS A 200 -13.76 -10.56 15.22
C LYS A 200 -13.10 -11.21 16.43
N LYS A 201 -11.90 -10.79 16.88
CA LYS A 201 -11.28 -11.25 18.14
C LYS A 201 -12.11 -10.86 19.38
N LYS A 202 -12.68 -9.65 19.43
CA LYS A 202 -13.62 -9.24 20.50
C LYS A 202 -14.88 -10.10 20.54
N VAL A 203 -15.46 -10.39 19.37
CA VAL A 203 -16.64 -11.28 19.27
C VAL A 203 -16.28 -12.73 19.59
N LYS A 204 -15.09 -13.22 19.21
CA LYS A 204 -14.62 -14.58 19.55
C LYS A 204 -14.42 -14.75 21.05
N ASN A 205 -13.87 -13.77 21.76
CA ASN A 205 -13.75 -13.82 23.22
C ASN A 205 -15.12 -13.74 23.94
N LEU A 206 -16.07 -12.95 23.39
CA LEU A 206 -17.43 -12.88 23.93
C LEU A 206 -18.24 -14.16 23.63
N CYS A 207 -18.07 -14.74 22.44
CA CYS A 207 -18.73 -15.96 22.01
C CYS A 207 -18.12 -17.21 22.68
N CYS A 208 -16.81 -17.25 22.94
CA CYS A 208 -16.19 -18.29 23.77
C CYS A 208 -16.71 -18.25 25.22
N MET A 209 -16.96 -17.06 25.81
CA MET A 209 -17.63 -16.98 27.11
C MET A 209 -19.07 -17.50 27.07
N LEU A 210 -19.83 -17.20 26.02
CA LEU A 210 -21.22 -17.65 25.86
C LEU A 210 -21.32 -19.15 25.52
N VAL A 211 -20.41 -19.69 24.72
CA VAL A 211 -20.32 -21.12 24.39
C VAL A 211 -19.87 -21.94 25.59
N SER A 212 -19.02 -21.38 26.48
CA SER A 212 -18.68 -21.99 27.78
C SER A 212 -19.90 -22.10 28.70
N LEU A 213 -20.82 -21.13 28.67
CA LEU A 213 -22.07 -21.17 29.42
C LEU A 213 -23.10 -22.14 28.80
N LEU A 214 -23.15 -22.25 27.47
CA LEU A 214 -24.11 -23.13 26.77
C LEU A 214 -23.68 -24.61 26.74
N PHE A 215 -22.37 -24.90 26.81
CA PHE A 215 -21.85 -26.28 26.87
C PHE A 215 -22.24 -27.02 28.14
N VAL A 216 -22.62 -26.31 29.21
CA VAL A 216 -23.11 -26.93 30.46
C VAL A 216 -24.58 -27.36 30.34
N VAL A 217 -25.34 -26.89 29.34
CA VAL A 217 -26.81 -27.10 29.28
C VAL A 217 -27.25 -28.14 28.23
N LEU A 218 -26.38 -28.56 27.31
CA LEU A 218 -26.77 -29.48 26.21
C LEU A 218 -25.83 -30.69 26.06
N ILE A 219 -25.57 -31.40 27.16
CA ILE A 219 -25.18 -32.82 27.09
C ILE A 219 -26.46 -33.65 27.04
N GLY A 220 -27.04 -33.79 25.87
CA GLY A 220 -28.29 -34.54 25.77
C GLY A 220 -29.01 -34.52 24.43
N ARG A 221 -28.30 -34.77 23.33
CA ARG A 221 -28.76 -35.54 22.15
C ARG A 221 -27.81 -35.33 20.98
N GLY A 222 -27.40 -36.45 20.38
CA GLY A 222 -26.48 -36.48 19.24
C GLY A 222 -27.02 -35.70 18.05
N GLY A 223 -26.08 -35.06 17.34
CA GLY A 223 -26.31 -34.33 16.11
C GLY A 223 -25.06 -33.56 15.75
N PHE A 224 -24.23 -34.14 14.88
CA PHE A 224 -23.12 -33.47 14.22
C PHE A 224 -23.61 -32.16 13.58
N LEU A 225 -23.07 -31.02 14.00
CA LEU A 225 -23.17 -29.76 13.27
C LEU A 225 -21.78 -29.31 12.84
N ALA A 226 -21.21 -30.06 11.90
CA ALA A 226 -20.17 -29.54 11.03
C ALA A 226 -20.86 -28.75 9.92
N ALA A 227 -21.05 -27.44 10.11
CA ALA A 227 -21.47 -26.54 9.03
C ALA A 227 -21.09 -25.08 9.32
N LEU A 228 -19.95 -24.69 8.74
CA LEU A 228 -19.77 -23.45 7.99
C LEU A 228 -19.86 -22.10 8.75
N LEU A 229 -18.79 -21.76 9.48
CA LEU A 229 -18.33 -20.38 9.60
C LEU A 229 -16.99 -20.28 8.87
N VAL A 230 -17.05 -19.96 7.58
CA VAL A 230 -15.86 -19.52 6.82
C VAL A 230 -15.36 -18.23 7.49
N LEU A 231 -14.22 -18.32 8.14
CA LEU A 231 -13.51 -17.20 8.75
C LEU A 231 -13.02 -16.26 7.63
N GLU A 232 -13.81 -15.27 7.21
CA GLU A 232 -13.25 -14.17 6.42
C GLU A 232 -12.36 -13.32 7.34
N GLN A 233 -11.06 -13.34 7.08
CA GLN A 233 -9.99 -12.74 7.88
C GLN A 233 -9.86 -11.23 7.58
N GLY A 234 -8.94 -10.52 8.24
CA GLY A 234 -8.74 -9.07 8.03
C GLY A 234 -8.42 -8.66 6.59
N TYR A 235 -7.88 -9.60 5.80
CA TYR A 235 -7.64 -9.45 4.37
C TYR A 235 -8.83 -9.90 3.52
N ARG A 236 -9.10 -9.18 2.43
CA ARG A 236 -10.06 -9.58 1.41
C ARG A 236 -9.40 -9.56 0.03
N LEU A 237 -9.48 -10.68 -0.68
CA LEU A 237 -9.09 -10.73 -2.08
C LEU A 237 -10.10 -9.94 -2.91
N THR A 238 -9.61 -8.96 -3.66
CA THR A 238 -10.44 -8.05 -4.45
C THR A 238 -9.97 -7.99 -5.89
N LYS A 239 -10.80 -7.39 -6.75
CA LYS A 239 -10.45 -7.01 -8.11
C LYS A 239 -10.41 -5.50 -8.20
N GLN A 240 -9.59 -4.98 -9.10
CA GLN A 240 -9.60 -3.57 -9.45
C GLN A 240 -11.01 -3.14 -9.89
N GLY A 241 -11.62 -2.23 -9.15
CA GLY A 241 -12.88 -1.59 -9.54
C GLY A 241 -12.68 -0.50 -10.59
N LYS A 242 -13.74 0.25 -10.89
CA LYS A 242 -13.69 1.42 -11.78
C LYS A 242 -13.83 2.75 -11.04
N SER A 243 -13.74 2.72 -9.73
CA SER A 243 -13.88 3.92 -8.90
C SER A 243 -12.81 4.95 -9.26
N ILE A 244 -13.22 6.21 -9.44
CA ILE A 244 -12.33 7.32 -9.74
C ILE A 244 -12.92 8.66 -9.30
N VAL A 245 -12.09 9.53 -8.72
CA VAL A 245 -12.41 10.94 -8.54
C VAL A 245 -12.18 11.68 -9.85
N LYS A 246 -13.25 12.27 -10.40
CA LYS A 246 -13.20 13.05 -11.63
C LYS A 246 -12.68 14.45 -11.34
N MET A 247 -11.56 14.78 -11.99
CA MET A 247 -10.94 16.10 -11.92
C MET A 247 -11.31 16.96 -13.12
N GLY A 248 -11.68 18.20 -12.87
CA GLY A 248 -11.80 19.26 -13.84
C GLY A 248 -10.70 20.31 -13.71
N TRP A 249 -10.84 21.36 -14.50
CA TRP A 249 -10.02 22.56 -14.44
C TRP A 249 -10.93 23.77 -14.26
N ARG A 250 -10.52 24.70 -13.40
CA ARG A 250 -11.15 26.00 -13.24
C ARG A 250 -10.10 27.07 -13.49
N GLN A 251 -10.42 28.05 -14.32
CA GLN A 251 -9.53 29.19 -14.54
C GLN A 251 -9.47 30.04 -13.26
N VAL A 252 -8.29 30.51 -12.91
CA VAL A 252 -8.03 31.39 -11.77
C VAL A 252 -7.25 32.62 -12.23
N THR A 253 -7.44 33.74 -11.55
CA THR A 253 -6.66 34.97 -11.80
C THR A 253 -5.36 34.96 -10.99
N SER A 254 -4.33 35.60 -11.53
CA SER A 254 -2.96 35.69 -10.97
C SER A 254 -2.90 36.08 -9.48
N GLU A 255 -3.84 36.89 -9.00
CA GLU A 255 -3.88 37.38 -7.61
C GLU A 255 -4.18 36.30 -6.55
N ALA A 256 -4.59 35.10 -6.97
CA ALA A 256 -4.81 33.97 -6.05
C ALA A 256 -3.51 33.22 -5.65
N GLN A 257 -2.33 33.65 -6.13
CA GLN A 257 -1.02 33.05 -5.80
C GLN A 257 -0.45 33.46 -4.42
N GLY A 258 -1.31 33.71 -3.42
CA GLY A 258 -0.88 33.93 -2.03
C GLY A 258 -0.70 32.65 -1.20
N GLY A 259 -0.99 31.46 -1.76
CA GLY A 259 -0.89 30.18 -1.05
C GLY A 259 0.14 29.26 -1.68
N LYS A 260 1.07 28.75 -0.87
CA LYS A 260 2.07 27.72 -1.22
C LYS A 260 1.47 26.67 -2.18
N MET A 261 2.13 26.41 -3.31
CA MET A 261 1.90 25.20 -4.12
C MET A 261 2.19 23.97 -3.25
N LEU A 262 1.17 23.49 -2.55
CA LEU A 262 1.14 22.17 -1.94
C LEU A 262 0.51 21.22 -2.96
N SER A 263 1.33 20.37 -3.55
CA SER A 263 0.90 19.15 -4.20
C SER A 263 0.38 18.21 -3.11
N THR A 264 -0.86 18.40 -2.67
CA THR A 264 -1.52 17.47 -1.75
C THR A 264 -3.03 17.66 -1.86
N MET A 265 -3.78 16.57 -1.96
CA MET A 265 -5.24 16.58 -1.78
C MET A 265 -5.54 16.85 -0.30
N THR A 266 -5.70 18.11 0.08
CA THR A 266 -6.21 18.48 1.40
C THR A 266 -7.44 19.38 1.24
N MET A 267 -8.55 18.96 1.85
CA MET A 267 -9.83 19.65 1.89
C MET A 267 -9.82 20.69 3.01
N GLU A 268 -9.92 21.99 2.69
CA GLU A 268 -10.20 23.05 3.67
C GLU A 268 -11.25 24.04 3.12
N THR A 269 -12.07 24.56 4.05
CA THR A 269 -13.31 25.34 3.80
C THR A 269 -13.31 26.65 4.62
N ASN A 270 -13.91 27.73 4.06
CA ASN A 270 -14.26 29.08 4.62
C ASN A 270 -13.15 30.16 4.65
N SER A 271 -13.37 31.49 4.53
CA SER A 271 -14.52 32.41 4.29
C SER A 271 -14.02 33.88 4.13
N SER A 272 -14.78 34.78 3.45
CA SER A 272 -14.86 36.29 3.50
C SER A 272 -13.60 37.15 3.21
N SER A 273 -13.58 38.39 2.70
CA SER A 273 -14.48 39.34 1.97
C SER A 273 -13.62 40.60 1.60
N GLU A 274 -14.09 41.42 0.64
CA GLU A 274 -13.77 42.87 0.39
C GLU A 274 -12.65 43.29 -0.61
N SER A 275 -13.07 43.68 -1.84
CA SER A 275 -13.01 45.00 -2.56
C SER A 275 -11.76 45.93 -2.43
N GLU A 276 -11.22 46.70 -3.40
CA GLU A 276 -11.62 47.30 -4.70
C GLU A 276 -10.38 47.64 -5.59
N SER A 277 -10.58 47.77 -6.93
CA SER A 277 -10.01 48.74 -7.92
C SER A 277 -8.48 48.97 -8.04
N GLU A 278 -7.83 49.22 -9.20
CA GLU A 278 -8.19 49.50 -10.60
C GLU A 278 -6.89 49.50 -11.47
N ALA A 279 -7.07 49.33 -12.79
CA ALA A 279 -6.24 49.85 -13.89
C ALA A 279 -4.91 49.16 -14.33
N LEU A 280 -5.10 48.13 -15.18
CA LEU A 280 -4.56 47.95 -16.54
C LEU A 280 -3.09 48.31 -16.87
N SER A 281 -2.30 47.28 -17.19
CA SER A 281 -1.24 47.34 -18.20
C SER A 281 -1.19 45.99 -18.93
N ALA A 282 -1.47 45.97 -20.23
CA ALA A 282 -1.44 44.78 -21.08
C ALA A 282 -0.11 44.01 -20.94
N LYS A 283 -0.16 42.82 -20.32
CA LYS A 283 0.97 41.91 -20.13
C LYS A 283 0.44 40.50 -20.31
N ASP A 284 1.10 39.72 -21.17
CA ASP A 284 0.83 38.30 -21.50
C ASP A 284 -0.14 37.62 -20.53
N GLU A 285 -1.43 37.60 -20.89
CA GLU A 285 -2.47 36.98 -20.06
C GLU A 285 -2.36 35.46 -20.16
N HIS A 286 -1.37 34.90 -19.48
CA HIS A 286 -1.30 33.46 -19.26
C HIS A 286 -2.57 33.02 -18.53
N LEU A 287 -3.35 32.16 -19.17
CA LEU A 287 -4.51 31.54 -18.55
C LEU A 287 -4.02 30.55 -17.48
N ILE A 288 -4.25 30.87 -16.21
CA ILE A 288 -3.89 30.01 -15.08
C ILE A 288 -5.10 29.16 -14.73
N PHE A 289 -4.89 27.87 -14.51
CA PHE A 289 -5.94 26.94 -14.12
C PHE A 289 -5.56 26.18 -12.85
N LYS A 290 -6.55 25.93 -12.00
CA LYS A 290 -6.42 25.05 -10.83
C LYS A 290 -7.29 23.81 -11.05
N ARG A 291 -6.83 22.67 -10.52
CA ARG A 291 -7.64 21.44 -10.45
C ARG A 291 -8.83 21.64 -9.53
N GLU A 292 -9.96 21.06 -9.90
CA GLU A 292 -11.17 21.03 -9.09
C GLU A 292 -11.80 19.64 -9.16
N VAL A 293 -12.27 19.13 -8.02
CA VAL A 293 -13.06 17.89 -7.99
C VAL A 293 -14.44 18.15 -8.59
N ARG A 294 -14.78 17.46 -9.67
CA ARG A 294 -16.09 17.55 -10.33
C ARG A 294 -17.09 16.49 -9.86
N GLY A 295 -16.60 15.47 -9.14
CA GLY A 295 -17.41 14.40 -8.59
C GLY A 295 -16.61 13.10 -8.47
N SER A 296 -17.24 12.06 -7.94
CA SER A 296 -16.68 10.72 -7.83
C SER A 296 -17.58 9.74 -8.58
N GLN A 297 -16.97 8.83 -9.34
CA GLN A 297 -17.65 7.61 -9.76
C GLN A 297 -17.24 6.52 -8.79
N VAL A 298 -18.23 5.92 -8.14
CA VAL A 298 -18.05 4.76 -7.27
C VAL A 298 -18.85 3.63 -7.90
N GLU A 299 -18.17 2.53 -8.21
CA GLU A 299 -18.84 1.32 -8.70
C GLU A 299 -19.37 0.52 -7.50
N ASP A 300 -20.60 0.04 -7.60
CA ASP A 300 -21.24 -0.79 -6.59
C ASP A 300 -20.94 -2.28 -6.87
N GLY A 301 -20.57 -3.05 -5.84
CA GLY A 301 -20.17 -4.47 -5.96
C GLY A 301 -18.88 -4.83 -5.20
N ASP A 302 -18.45 -6.09 -5.30
CA ASP A 302 -17.24 -6.64 -4.61
C ASP A 302 -15.93 -6.15 -5.26
N THR A 303 -15.64 -4.85 -5.13
CA THR A 303 -14.43 -4.19 -5.64
C THR A 303 -13.43 -3.91 -4.52
N ASP A 304 -12.23 -3.50 -4.90
CA ASP A 304 -11.22 -2.96 -3.99
C ASP A 304 -11.75 -1.81 -3.14
N TYR A 305 -12.34 -0.78 -3.75
CA TYR A 305 -12.80 0.40 -3.03
C TYR A 305 -13.92 0.07 -2.01
N SER A 306 -14.96 -0.68 -2.40
CA SER A 306 -16.06 -1.02 -1.49
C SER A 306 -15.59 -1.87 -0.30
N SER A 307 -14.72 -2.85 -0.55
CA SER A 307 -14.13 -3.69 0.49
C SER A 307 -13.25 -2.91 1.46
N LEU A 308 -12.52 -1.92 0.96
CA LEU A 308 -11.72 -1.02 1.77
C LEU A 308 -12.61 -0.17 2.70
N GLN A 309 -13.71 0.37 2.17
CA GLN A 309 -14.69 1.13 2.96
C GLN A 309 -15.42 0.26 3.99
N GLU A 310 -15.56 -1.05 3.75
CA GLU A 310 -16.04 -1.99 4.75
C GLU A 310 -15.03 -2.29 5.88
N GLY A 311 -13.79 -1.79 5.77
CA GLY A 311 -12.74 -1.96 6.77
C GLY A 311 -11.91 -3.24 6.61
N TYR A 312 -11.85 -3.81 5.40
CA TYR A 312 -10.89 -4.87 5.08
C TYR A 312 -9.58 -4.28 4.56
N ILE A 313 -8.48 -4.98 4.84
CA ILE A 313 -7.25 -4.81 4.06
C ILE A 313 -7.47 -5.49 2.73
N THR A 314 -7.45 -4.76 1.64
CA THR A 314 -7.72 -5.32 0.32
C THR A 314 -6.43 -5.87 -0.28
N VAL A 315 -6.55 -6.96 -1.03
CA VAL A 315 -5.43 -7.56 -1.75
C VAL A 315 -5.90 -7.78 -3.17
N SER A 316 -5.39 -6.98 -4.10
CA SER A 316 -5.74 -7.00 -5.52
C SER A 316 -4.55 -7.47 -6.35
N PRO A 317 -4.58 -8.67 -6.92
CA PRO A 317 -3.59 -9.09 -7.91
C PRO A 317 -3.77 -8.30 -9.22
N LEU A 318 -2.70 -7.67 -9.69
CA LEU A 318 -2.68 -6.83 -10.89
C LEU A 318 -1.64 -7.35 -11.90
N GLY A 319 -1.97 -7.28 -13.19
CA GLY A 319 -0.99 -7.37 -14.27
C GLY A 319 -0.41 -5.99 -14.60
N ALA A 320 0.41 -5.92 -15.65
CA ALA A 320 1.06 -4.67 -16.09
C ALA A 320 0.08 -3.49 -16.27
N LEU A 321 -0.96 -3.72 -17.07
CA LEU A 321 -1.99 -2.74 -17.46
C LEU A 321 -3.38 -3.39 -17.53
N SER A 322 -3.50 -4.64 -17.06
CA SER A 322 -4.71 -5.44 -17.08
C SER A 322 -4.93 -6.05 -15.69
N PRO A 323 -6.14 -6.54 -15.38
CA PRO A 323 -6.33 -7.43 -14.25
C PRO A 323 -5.36 -8.62 -14.33
N ALA A 324 -4.97 -9.17 -13.18
CA ALA A 324 -4.18 -10.40 -13.17
C ALA A 324 -4.92 -11.54 -13.89
N GLU A 325 -4.15 -12.45 -14.48
CA GLU A 325 -4.68 -13.62 -15.17
C GLU A 325 -5.51 -14.50 -14.23
N THR A 326 -6.43 -15.29 -14.81
CA THR A 326 -7.36 -16.11 -14.04
C THR A 326 -6.66 -17.10 -13.12
N ASP A 327 -5.52 -17.64 -13.55
CA ASP A 327 -4.74 -18.60 -12.76
C ASP A 327 -4.13 -17.95 -11.51
N SER A 328 -3.64 -16.72 -11.62
CA SER A 328 -3.12 -15.95 -10.47
C SER A 328 -4.26 -15.62 -9.50
N GLN A 329 -5.43 -15.22 -10.01
CA GLN A 329 -6.60 -14.98 -9.17
C GLN A 329 -7.02 -16.26 -8.41
N ALA A 330 -7.02 -17.41 -9.09
CA ALA A 330 -7.33 -18.70 -8.47
C ALA A 330 -6.31 -19.08 -7.39
N TYR A 331 -5.01 -18.85 -7.65
CA TYR A 331 -3.94 -19.05 -6.68
C TYR A 331 -4.18 -18.23 -5.40
N PHE A 332 -4.34 -16.90 -5.52
CA PHE A 332 -4.51 -16.04 -4.35
C PHE A 332 -5.80 -16.31 -3.59
N LYS A 333 -6.86 -16.77 -4.28
CA LYS A 333 -8.11 -17.20 -3.62
C LYS A 333 -7.91 -18.40 -2.69
N GLN A 334 -7.01 -19.31 -3.04
CA GLN A 334 -6.68 -20.47 -2.21
C GLN A 334 -5.63 -20.12 -1.14
N TRP A 335 -4.67 -19.27 -1.49
CA TRP A 335 -3.53 -18.95 -0.65
C TRP A 335 -3.84 -17.92 0.46
N LEU A 336 -4.59 -16.86 0.15
CA LEU A 336 -4.80 -15.74 1.08
C LEU A 336 -5.39 -16.15 2.45
N PRO A 337 -6.35 -17.09 2.54
CA PRO A 337 -6.86 -17.56 3.83
C PRO A 337 -5.81 -18.24 4.75
N GLY A 338 -4.67 -18.69 4.20
CA GLY A 338 -3.60 -19.32 4.97
C GLY A 338 -2.54 -18.35 5.51
N VAL A 339 -2.57 -17.08 5.08
CA VAL A 339 -1.58 -16.05 5.45
C VAL A 339 -1.61 -15.76 6.96
N THR A 340 -2.79 -15.74 7.56
CA THR A 340 -2.96 -15.44 9.00
C THR A 340 -2.61 -16.63 9.91
N GLU A 341 -2.60 -17.85 9.40
CA GLU A 341 -2.23 -19.05 10.18
C GLU A 341 -0.71 -19.16 10.39
N CYS A 342 0.08 -18.58 9.47
CA CYS A 342 1.54 -18.61 9.51
C CYS A 342 2.17 -17.55 10.43
N PHE A 343 1.36 -16.63 10.98
CA PHE A 343 1.79 -15.58 11.88
C PHE A 343 0.91 -15.59 13.14
N PRO A 344 1.30 -16.33 14.20
CA PRO A 344 0.71 -16.10 15.51
C PRO A 344 1.02 -14.64 15.87
N SER A 345 0.00 -13.79 15.91
CA SER A 345 0.15 -12.41 16.34
C SER A 345 0.73 -12.43 17.76
N ALA A 346 1.98 -11.97 17.91
CA ALA A 346 2.48 -11.51 19.19
C ALA A 346 1.77 -10.19 19.49
N LEU A 347 0.54 -10.29 19.97
CA LEU A 347 -0.22 -9.21 20.59
C LEU A 347 -0.60 -9.65 22.00
#